data_AF-A0A671RYG1-F1
#
_entry.id   AF-A0A671RYG1-F1
#
_cell.length_a   1.000
_cell.length_b   1.000
_cell.length_c   1.000
_cell.angle_alpha   90.00
_cell.angle_beta   90.00
_cell.angle_gamma   90.00
#
_symmetry.space_group_name_H-M   'P 1'
#
loop_
_entity.id
_entity.type
_entity.pdbx_description
1 polymer ?
#
loop_
_entity_poly.entity_id
_entity_poly.type
_entity_poly.pdbx_seq_one_letter_code
_entity_poly.pdbx_strand_id
1 'polypeptide(L)'
;MNVCMCVVLFLVSATAANKSGDDEWVHLPNKCEVCKFLSIEMKSAFEETGKTKEVIETNYRFLDDKGAPPIKYVKSDIRFIEVMENVCSRIMQYNLHKERVGSNRFAKGMSETFSTLHNLVNKGVKVVMDIPYELWNETSAEVADLKKQCDVMVEQYEEVIEDWYKGSQEEDLTTYLHHFPNTQL
;
A
#
# COMPACT_ATOMS: atom_id res chain seq x y z
N MET A 1 64.53 -6.07 1.75
CA MET A 1 65.15 -4.78 2.10
C MET A 1 64.47 -3.71 1.28
N ASN A 2 63.70 -2.86 1.97
CA ASN A 2 63.13 -1.55 1.58
C ASN A 2 62.27 -1.46 0.30
N VAL A 3 60.94 -1.29 0.39
CA VAL A 3 60.12 -0.15 0.91
C VAL A 3 59.71 0.80 -0.22
N CYS A 4 58.41 1.15 -0.23
CA CYS A 4 57.74 2.22 -0.98
C CYS A 4 57.61 1.99 -2.50
N MET A 5 56.47 2.23 -3.14
CA MET A 5 55.51 3.29 -2.87
C MET A 5 54.17 2.99 -3.54
N CYS A 6 53.11 3.35 -2.84
CA CYS A 6 51.70 3.21 -3.18
C CYS A 6 51.33 3.85 -4.52
N VAL A 7 50.66 3.11 -5.40
CA VAL A 7 49.61 3.66 -6.27
C VAL A 7 48.49 2.62 -6.33
N VAL A 8 47.74 2.52 -5.23
CA VAL A 8 46.41 1.92 -5.25
C VAL A 8 45.54 2.91 -6.02
N LEU A 9 45.27 2.61 -7.28
CA LEU A 9 44.27 3.29 -8.09
C LEU A 9 42.88 3.03 -7.47
N PHE A 10 42.56 3.82 -6.44
CA PHE A 10 41.20 4.06 -5.99
C PHE A 10 40.46 4.74 -7.16
N LEU A 11 39.78 3.93 -7.97
CA LEU A 11 38.70 4.42 -8.82
C LEU A 11 37.55 4.82 -7.89
N VAL A 12 37.63 6.05 -7.38
CA VAL A 12 36.50 6.75 -6.79
C VAL A 12 35.55 7.03 -7.93
N SER A 13 34.56 6.15 -8.11
CA SER A 13 33.37 6.46 -8.88
C SER A 13 32.68 7.64 -8.20
N ALA A 14 32.92 8.84 -8.69
CA ALA A 14 32.12 10.00 -8.33
C ALA A 14 30.68 9.71 -8.78
N THR A 15 29.84 9.26 -7.86
CA THR A 15 28.39 9.35 -8.05
C THR A 15 28.07 10.83 -8.05
N ALA A 16 27.92 11.38 -9.26
CA ALA A 16 27.28 12.66 -9.45
C ALA A 16 25.86 12.52 -8.88
N ALA A 17 25.68 13.02 -7.66
CA ALA A 17 24.36 13.26 -7.10
C ALA A 17 23.67 14.29 -7.99
N ASN A 18 22.93 13.81 -8.99
CA ASN A 18 21.93 14.61 -9.66
C ASN A 18 20.87 14.98 -8.61
N LYS A 19 21.05 16.12 -7.96
CA LYS A 19 19.94 16.85 -7.34
C LYS A 19 19.13 17.46 -8.48
N SER A 20 18.25 16.65 -9.06
CA SER A 20 17.25 17.10 -10.01
C SER A 20 16.10 17.76 -9.26
N GLY A 21 16.06 19.10 -9.31
CA GLY A 21 14.86 19.95 -9.25
C GLY A 21 13.86 19.67 -8.13
N ASP A 22 14.01 20.37 -7.00
CA ASP A 22 12.98 20.50 -5.95
C ASP A 22 11.83 21.46 -6.37
N ASP A 23 11.42 21.44 -7.65
CA ASP A 23 10.37 22.30 -8.22
C ASP A 23 9.12 21.50 -8.66
N GLU A 24 9.03 20.21 -8.30
CA GLU A 24 7.85 19.40 -8.60
C GLU A 24 6.82 19.54 -7.45
N TRP A 25 5.74 20.29 -7.70
CA TRP A 25 4.66 20.53 -6.72
C TRP A 25 3.93 19.25 -6.27
N VAL A 26 4.06 18.17 -7.04
CA VAL A 26 3.43 16.87 -6.81
C VAL A 26 4.53 15.84 -6.58
N HIS A 27 4.52 15.19 -5.42
CA HIS A 27 5.50 14.15 -5.11
C HIS A 27 4.84 12.78 -5.12
N LEU A 28 4.96 12.05 -6.22
CA LEU A 28 4.35 10.74 -6.36
C LEU A 28 4.90 9.73 -5.34
N PRO A 29 4.09 8.74 -4.93
CA PRO A 29 4.54 7.69 -4.03
C PRO A 29 5.63 6.83 -4.67
N ASN A 30 6.65 6.48 -3.89
CA ASN A 30 7.64 5.50 -4.33
C ASN A 30 7.16 4.06 -4.06
N LYS A 31 7.88 3.08 -4.62
CA LYS A 31 7.52 1.66 -4.49
C LYS A 31 7.47 1.18 -3.03
N CYS A 32 8.37 1.66 -2.16
CA CYS A 32 8.36 1.31 -0.74
C CYS A 32 7.12 1.87 -0.04
N GLU A 33 6.71 3.11 -0.35
CA GLU A 33 5.47 3.68 0.19
C GLU A 33 4.25 2.85 -0.24
N VAL A 34 4.17 2.47 -1.51
CA VAL A 34 3.09 1.61 -2.03
C VAL A 34 3.07 0.26 -1.32
N CYS A 35 4.24 -0.40 -1.22
CA CYS A 35 4.38 -1.69 -0.56
C CYS A 35 3.93 -1.64 0.91
N LYS A 36 4.24 -0.54 1.61
CA LYS A 36 3.89 -0.36 3.03
C LYS A 36 2.38 -0.35 3.22
N PHE A 37 1.69 0.43 2.41
CA PHE A 37 0.24 0.57 2.56
C PHE A 37 -0.50 -0.67 2.05
N LEU A 38 -0.02 -1.31 0.97
CA LEU A 38 -0.54 -2.59 0.53
C LEU A 38 -0.38 -3.66 1.64
N SER A 39 0.81 -3.81 2.23
CA SER A 39 1.05 -4.83 3.25
C SER A 39 0.20 -4.61 4.51
N ILE A 40 0.05 -3.36 4.95
CA ILE A 40 -0.78 -3.00 6.11
C ILE A 40 -2.26 -3.28 5.83
N GLU A 41 -2.78 -2.82 4.69
CA GLU A 41 -4.20 -2.99 4.36
C GLU A 41 -4.54 -4.46 4.07
N MET A 42 -3.64 -5.20 3.43
CA MET A 42 -3.84 -6.62 3.15
C MET A 42 -3.84 -7.45 4.43
N LYS A 43 -2.92 -7.16 5.35
CA LYS A 43 -2.94 -7.76 6.69
C LYS A 43 -4.26 -7.48 7.40
N SER A 44 -4.70 -6.22 7.43
CA SER A 44 -5.98 -5.84 8.06
C SER A 44 -7.16 -6.57 7.40
N ALA A 45 -7.20 -6.64 6.07
CA ALA A 45 -8.27 -7.31 5.33
C ALA A 45 -8.34 -8.81 5.63
N PHE A 46 -7.19 -9.50 5.67
CA PHE A 46 -7.17 -10.91 6.04
C PHE A 46 -7.52 -11.13 7.53
N GLU A 47 -7.08 -10.28 8.45
CA GLU A 47 -7.45 -10.38 9.87
C GLU A 47 -8.95 -10.13 10.11
N GLU A 48 -9.55 -9.18 9.39
CA GLU A 48 -10.98 -8.89 9.47
C GLU A 48 -11.82 -10.06 8.94
N THR A 49 -11.49 -10.54 7.73
CA THR A 49 -12.21 -11.66 7.09
C THR A 49 -11.94 -13.01 7.76
N GLY A 50 -10.80 -13.16 8.44
CA GLY A 50 -10.46 -14.39 9.17
C GLY A 50 -11.32 -14.66 10.41
N LYS A 51 -12.08 -13.65 10.88
CA LYS A 51 -12.98 -13.77 12.04
C LYS A 51 -14.30 -14.47 11.70
N THR A 52 -14.65 -14.56 10.41
CA THR A 52 -15.89 -15.22 9.99
C THR A 52 -15.76 -16.73 10.14
N LYS A 53 -16.84 -17.38 10.61
CA LYS A 53 -16.92 -18.84 10.78
C LYS A 53 -17.76 -19.49 9.68
N GLU A 54 -17.93 -18.79 8.57
CA GLU A 54 -18.76 -19.21 7.46
C GLU A 54 -18.19 -20.45 6.79
N VAL A 55 -19.09 -21.29 6.30
CA VAL A 55 -18.78 -22.55 5.65
C VAL A 55 -19.49 -22.53 4.31
N ILE A 56 -18.73 -22.78 3.25
CA ILE A 56 -19.19 -22.77 1.87
C ILE A 56 -19.59 -24.20 1.51
N GLU A 57 -20.87 -24.38 1.21
CA GLU A 57 -21.38 -25.64 0.70
C GLU A 57 -21.01 -25.79 -0.78
N THR A 58 -20.23 -26.81 -1.10
CA THR A 58 -19.79 -27.13 -2.46
C THR A 58 -20.78 -28.04 -3.20
N ASN A 59 -22.01 -28.16 -2.70
CA ASN A 59 -22.97 -29.16 -3.16
C ASN A 59 -23.67 -28.68 -4.43
N TYR A 60 -23.01 -28.86 -5.58
CA TYR A 60 -23.64 -28.71 -6.89
C TYR A 60 -24.55 -29.91 -7.15
N ARG A 61 -25.83 -29.75 -6.82
CA ARG A 61 -26.93 -30.75 -6.87
C ARG A 61 -27.13 -31.49 -8.21
N PHE A 62 -26.31 -31.20 -9.22
CA PHE A 62 -26.40 -31.72 -10.58
C PHE A 62 -25.20 -32.60 -10.99
N LEU A 63 -24.04 -32.51 -10.33
CA LEU A 63 -22.80 -33.16 -10.80
C LEU A 63 -22.35 -34.35 -9.93
N ASP A 64 -22.61 -34.34 -8.62
CA ASP A 64 -22.06 -35.35 -7.70
C ASP A 64 -23.15 -36.03 -6.86
N ASP A 65 -23.33 -37.34 -7.03
CA ASP A 65 -24.13 -38.20 -6.12
C ASP A 65 -23.49 -38.31 -4.72
N LYS A 66 -22.25 -37.84 -4.57
CA LYS A 66 -21.46 -37.79 -3.33
C LYS A 66 -20.93 -36.36 -3.16
N GLY A 67 -21.76 -35.44 -2.68
CA GLY A 67 -21.42 -34.03 -2.55
C GLY A 67 -20.04 -33.78 -1.93
N ALA A 68 -19.27 -32.87 -2.53
CA ALA A 68 -17.97 -32.46 -2.02
C ALA A 68 -18.07 -31.94 -0.58
N PRO A 69 -17.06 -32.21 0.29
CA PRO A 69 -17.10 -31.78 1.67
C PRO A 69 -17.11 -30.25 1.78
N PRO A 70 -17.89 -29.70 2.71
CA PRO A 70 -18.00 -28.25 2.86
C PRO A 70 -16.66 -27.61 3.24
N ILE A 71 -16.34 -26.47 2.65
CA ILE A 71 -15.06 -25.76 2.80
C ILE A 71 -15.25 -24.57 3.75
N LYS A 72 -14.34 -24.36 4.69
CA LYS A 72 -14.37 -23.16 5.55
C LYS A 72 -14.01 -21.93 4.72
N TYR A 73 -14.78 -20.84 4.85
CA TYR A 73 -14.52 -19.58 4.15
C TYR A 73 -13.09 -19.06 4.38
N VAL A 74 -12.58 -19.18 5.61
CA VAL A 74 -11.20 -18.76 5.96
C VAL A 74 -10.13 -19.46 5.11
N LYS A 75 -10.41 -20.66 4.59
CA LYS A 75 -9.48 -21.43 3.76
C LYS A 75 -9.91 -21.51 2.28
N SER A 76 -10.97 -20.80 1.90
CA SER A 76 -11.47 -20.85 0.53
C SER A 76 -10.69 -19.89 -0.36
N ASP A 77 -10.58 -20.23 -1.65
CA ASP A 77 -10.06 -19.33 -2.68
C ASP A 77 -10.97 -18.12 -2.90
N ILE A 78 -12.27 -18.25 -2.58
CA ILE A 78 -13.24 -17.15 -2.64
C ILE A 78 -12.80 -15.99 -1.73
N ARG A 79 -12.43 -16.27 -0.48
CA ARG A 79 -11.93 -15.24 0.44
C ARG A 79 -10.65 -14.59 -0.08
N PHE A 80 -9.76 -15.37 -0.68
CA PHE A 80 -8.51 -14.85 -1.25
C PHE A 80 -8.80 -13.83 -2.36
N ILE A 81 -9.63 -14.20 -3.33
CA ILE A 81 -10.04 -13.33 -4.44
C ILE A 81 -10.72 -12.07 -3.92
N GLU A 82 -11.67 -12.20 -2.98
CA GLU A 82 -12.36 -11.05 -2.39
C GLU A 82 -11.40 -10.06 -1.73
N VAL A 83 -10.38 -10.54 -1.01
CA VAL A 83 -9.39 -9.67 -0.39
C VAL A 83 -8.48 -9.02 -1.44
N MET A 84 -7.98 -9.79 -2.40
CA MET A 84 -7.08 -9.32 -3.46
C MET A 84 -7.72 -8.23 -4.32
N GLU A 85 -8.99 -8.38 -4.70
CA GLU A 85 -9.70 -7.40 -5.52
C GLU A 85 -10.05 -6.11 -4.76
N ASN A 86 -10.27 -6.19 -3.43
CA ASN A 86 -10.78 -5.07 -2.65
C ASN A 86 -9.73 -4.33 -1.81
N VAL A 87 -8.53 -4.88 -1.64
CA VAL A 87 -7.51 -4.29 -0.76
C VAL A 87 -7.10 -2.89 -1.21
N CYS A 88 -6.83 -2.69 -2.51
CA CYS A 88 -6.38 -1.40 -3.02
C CYS A 88 -7.48 -0.32 -2.99
N SER A 89 -8.76 -0.71 -2.98
CA SER A 89 -9.88 0.21 -2.74
C SER A 89 -9.77 0.94 -1.41
N ARG A 90 -9.17 0.29 -0.39
CA ARG A 90 -8.98 0.87 0.95
C ARG A 90 -7.98 2.03 0.96
N ILE A 91 -7.08 2.10 -0.03
CA ILE A 91 -6.10 3.19 -0.19
C ILE A 91 -6.80 4.54 -0.40
N MET A 92 -7.99 4.57 -0.99
CA MET A 92 -8.77 5.79 -1.19
C MET A 92 -9.23 6.46 0.11
N GLN A 93 -9.13 5.77 1.25
CA GLN A 93 -9.45 6.35 2.57
C GLN A 93 -8.31 7.20 3.14
N TYR A 94 -7.14 7.19 2.49
CA TYR A 94 -5.98 7.97 2.90
C TYR A 94 -6.03 9.37 2.29
N ASN A 95 -5.50 10.33 3.03
CA ASN A 95 -5.26 11.68 2.57
C ASN A 95 -3.77 12.01 2.60
N LEU A 96 -3.41 13.01 1.80
CA LEU A 96 -2.06 13.55 1.81
C LEU A 96 -1.92 14.62 2.90
N HIS A 97 -0.97 14.38 3.79
CA HIS A 97 -0.51 15.28 4.84
C HIS A 97 0.81 15.90 4.40
N LYS A 98 0.74 17.05 3.70
CA LYS A 98 1.94 17.75 3.19
C LYS A 98 2.87 18.21 4.33
N GLU A 99 2.33 18.36 5.53
CA GLU A 99 3.09 18.70 6.73
C GLU A 99 3.97 17.55 7.28
N ARG A 100 3.78 16.31 6.81
CA ARG A 100 4.49 15.11 7.28
C ARG A 100 5.54 14.64 6.28
N VAL A 101 6.56 13.93 6.77
CA VAL A 101 7.69 13.44 5.97
C VAL A 101 7.65 11.92 5.78
N GLY A 102 8.18 11.47 4.64
CA GLY A 102 8.22 10.06 4.26
C GLY A 102 6.83 9.44 4.15
N SER A 103 6.74 8.12 4.34
CA SER A 103 5.46 7.39 4.22
C SER A 103 4.36 7.84 5.18
N ASN A 104 4.70 8.56 6.26
CA ASN A 104 3.70 9.09 7.20
C ASN A 104 2.87 10.24 6.60
N ARG A 105 3.23 10.72 5.41
CA ARG A 105 2.46 11.70 4.64
C ARG A 105 1.14 11.15 4.10
N PHE A 106 0.94 9.85 4.09
CA PHE A 106 -0.36 9.24 3.79
C PHE A 106 -0.98 8.78 5.12
N ALA A 107 -2.11 9.38 5.50
CA ALA A 107 -2.83 8.95 6.70
C ALA A 107 -4.34 9.15 6.52
N LYS A 108 -5.14 8.35 7.24
CA LYS A 108 -6.60 8.45 7.23
C LYS A 108 -7.03 9.70 8.00
N GLY A 109 -8.07 10.38 7.51
CA GLY A 109 -8.59 11.61 8.11
C GLY A 109 -7.98 12.89 7.53
N MET A 110 -8.46 14.03 8.01
CA MET A 110 -8.15 15.35 7.45
C MET A 110 -6.72 15.81 7.83
N SER A 111 -6.01 16.46 6.90
CA SER A 111 -4.69 17.03 7.18
C SER A 111 -4.74 18.22 8.13
N GLU A 112 -3.64 18.47 8.84
CA GLU A 112 -3.57 19.55 9.84
C GLU A 112 -3.71 20.92 9.16
N THR A 113 -3.06 21.06 8.01
CA THR A 113 -3.15 22.24 7.14
C THR A 113 -4.60 22.52 6.77
N PHE A 114 -5.30 21.50 6.31
CA PHE A 114 -6.63 21.65 5.77
C PHE A 114 -7.70 21.79 6.86
N SER A 115 -7.52 21.13 8.00
CA SER A 115 -8.29 21.38 9.22
C SER A 115 -8.17 22.85 9.67
N THR A 116 -6.96 23.42 9.60
CA THR A 116 -6.73 24.83 9.92
C THR A 116 -7.45 25.75 8.94
N LEU A 117 -7.40 25.46 7.64
CA LEU A 117 -8.11 26.23 6.61
C LEU A 117 -9.63 26.21 6.82
N HIS A 118 -10.22 25.04 7.07
CA HIS A 118 -11.64 24.92 7.42
C HIS A 118 -11.99 25.73 8.68
N ASN A 119 -11.17 25.68 9.72
CA ASN A 119 -11.40 26.44 10.94
C ASN A 119 -11.37 27.96 10.72
N LEU A 120 -10.52 28.45 9.82
CA LEU A 120 -10.49 29.86 9.43
C LEU A 120 -11.78 30.26 8.70
N VAL A 121 -12.19 29.47 7.71
CA VAL A 121 -13.46 29.69 6.98
C VAL A 121 -14.66 29.68 7.93
N ASN A 122 -14.71 28.72 8.86
CA ASN A 122 -15.77 28.60 9.87
C ASN A 122 -15.82 29.80 10.83
N LYS A 123 -14.68 30.48 11.07
CA LYS A 123 -14.60 31.72 11.85
C LYS A 123 -14.96 32.97 11.06
N GLY A 124 -15.38 32.82 9.80
CA GLY A 124 -15.74 33.94 8.92
C GLY A 124 -14.54 34.59 8.23
N VAL A 125 -13.35 33.98 8.30
CA VAL A 125 -12.18 34.46 7.57
C VAL A 125 -12.33 34.05 6.10
N LYS A 126 -12.24 35.03 5.19
CA LYS A 126 -12.23 34.76 3.76
C LYS A 126 -10.87 34.20 3.35
N VAL A 127 -10.77 32.87 3.30
CA VAL A 127 -9.62 32.17 2.70
C VAL A 127 -9.84 32.11 1.19
N VAL A 128 -8.91 32.64 0.42
CA VAL A 128 -8.92 32.54 -1.05
C VAL A 128 -7.88 31.49 -1.45
N MET A 129 -8.34 30.44 -2.12
CA MET A 129 -7.48 29.43 -2.74
C MET A 129 -7.83 29.31 -4.22
N ASP A 130 -6.89 28.81 -5.01
CA ASP A 130 -7.09 28.54 -6.44
C ASP A 130 -8.03 27.35 -6.71
N ILE A 131 -8.47 26.66 -5.64
CA ILE A 131 -9.38 25.52 -5.66
C ILE A 131 -10.69 25.92 -4.93
N PRO A 132 -11.87 25.71 -5.55
CA PRO A 132 -13.18 25.88 -4.91
C PRO A 132 -13.35 25.06 -3.62
N TYR A 133 -14.10 25.59 -2.66
CA TYR A 133 -14.31 24.96 -1.33
C TYR A 133 -14.98 23.58 -1.40
N GLU A 134 -15.69 23.28 -2.48
CA GLU A 134 -16.32 21.98 -2.69
C GLU A 134 -15.28 20.89 -3.02
N LEU A 135 -14.16 21.27 -3.66
CA LEU A 135 -13.12 20.35 -4.16
C LEU A 135 -11.97 20.15 -3.16
N TRP A 136 -12.18 20.63 -1.95
CA TRP A 136 -11.17 20.82 -0.93
C TRP A 136 -10.87 19.47 -0.23
N ASN A 137 -11.86 18.58 -0.18
CA ASN A 137 -11.75 17.20 0.32
C ASN A 137 -11.56 16.15 -0.79
N GLU A 138 -11.30 16.58 -2.03
CA GLU A 138 -11.09 15.66 -3.14
C GLU A 138 -9.76 14.90 -3.02
N THR A 139 -9.72 13.72 -3.63
CA THR A 139 -8.54 12.86 -3.56
C THR A 139 -7.36 13.52 -4.29
N SER A 140 -6.22 13.65 -3.60
CA SER A 140 -4.99 14.18 -4.20
C SER A 140 -4.42 13.27 -5.28
N ALA A 141 -3.65 13.84 -6.23
CA ALA A 141 -2.98 13.08 -7.28
C ALA A 141 -2.05 11.99 -6.72
N GLU A 142 -1.38 12.27 -5.60
CA GLU A 142 -0.48 11.36 -4.92
C GLU A 142 -1.22 10.13 -4.37
N VAL A 143 -2.41 10.30 -3.80
CA VAL A 143 -3.25 9.19 -3.31
C VAL A 143 -3.84 8.39 -4.47
N ALA A 144 -4.29 9.07 -5.53
CA ALA A 144 -4.79 8.40 -6.72
C ALA A 144 -3.70 7.53 -7.38
N ASP A 145 -2.46 8.04 -7.45
CA ASP A 145 -1.32 7.29 -7.95
C ASP A 145 -0.89 6.17 -6.98
N LEU A 146 -1.00 6.37 -5.66
CA LEU A 146 -0.78 5.33 -4.66
C LEU A 146 -1.73 4.14 -4.88
N LYS A 147 -3.01 4.41 -5.13
CA LYS A 147 -4.00 3.37 -5.46
C LYS A 147 -3.64 2.67 -6.77
N LYS A 148 -3.34 3.42 -7.83
CA LYS A 148 -2.98 2.85 -9.13
C LYS A 148 -1.76 1.94 -9.03
N GLN A 149 -0.72 2.37 -8.31
CA GLN A 149 0.47 1.56 -8.09
C GLN A 149 0.17 0.34 -7.19
N CYS A 150 -0.74 0.46 -6.24
CA CYS A 150 -1.24 -0.68 -5.45
C CYS A 150 -1.88 -1.73 -6.36
N ASP A 151 -2.79 -1.33 -7.26
CA ASP A 151 -3.48 -2.25 -8.19
C ASP A 151 -2.44 -3.04 -9.02
N VAL A 152 -1.41 -2.37 -9.55
CA VAL A 152 -0.32 -3.03 -10.28
C VAL A 152 0.52 -3.93 -9.38
N MET A 153 0.80 -3.51 -8.16
CA MET A 153 1.65 -4.26 -7.23
C MET A 153 0.96 -5.53 -6.73
N VAL A 154 -0.34 -5.47 -6.42
CA VAL A 154 -1.08 -6.64 -5.94
C VAL A 154 -1.18 -7.72 -7.03
N GLU A 155 -1.37 -7.33 -8.30
CA GLU A 155 -1.30 -8.23 -9.46
C GLU A 155 0.09 -8.85 -9.61
N GLN A 156 1.15 -8.05 -9.51
CA GLN A 156 2.53 -8.54 -9.65
C GLN A 156 2.94 -9.55 -8.59
N TYR A 157 2.36 -9.47 -7.40
CA TYR A 157 2.69 -10.34 -6.26
C TYR A 157 1.60 -11.37 -5.97
N GLU A 158 0.61 -11.55 -6.84
CA GLU A 158 -0.50 -12.49 -6.64
C GLU A 158 -0.01 -13.89 -6.25
N GLU A 159 0.91 -14.46 -7.03
CA GLU A 159 1.47 -15.81 -6.77
C GLU A 159 2.13 -15.90 -5.38
N VAL A 160 2.88 -14.87 -4.98
CA VAL A 160 3.57 -14.83 -3.68
C VAL A 160 2.56 -14.74 -2.53
N ILE A 161 1.50 -13.94 -2.70
CA ILE A 161 0.46 -13.78 -1.68
C ILE A 161 -0.39 -15.05 -1.60
N GLU A 162 -0.63 -15.72 -2.73
CA GLU A 162 -1.33 -17.00 -2.81
C GLU A 162 -0.57 -18.11 -2.09
N ASP A 163 0.75 -18.20 -2.28
CA ASP A 163 1.62 -19.15 -1.59
C ASP A 163 1.57 -18.97 -0.06
N TRP A 164 1.64 -17.72 0.40
CA TRP A 164 1.44 -17.40 1.82
C TRP A 164 0.04 -17.81 2.30
N TYR A 165 -0.99 -17.49 1.53
CA TYR A 165 -2.37 -17.76 1.89
C TYR A 165 -2.67 -19.26 1.99
N LYS A 166 -2.08 -20.09 1.11
CA LYS A 166 -2.28 -21.55 1.14
C LYS A 166 -1.40 -22.26 2.16
N GLY A 167 -0.17 -21.78 2.38
CA GLY A 167 0.85 -22.48 3.16
C GLY A 167 1.09 -21.94 4.57
N SER A 168 1.10 -20.62 4.75
CA SER A 168 1.77 -19.95 5.89
C SER A 168 0.92 -18.87 6.57
N GLN A 169 -0.41 -19.02 6.63
CA GLN A 169 -1.29 -18.02 7.28
C GLN A 169 -0.96 -17.74 8.77
N GLU A 170 -0.18 -18.60 9.43
CA GLU A 170 0.30 -18.39 10.81
C GLU A 170 1.47 -17.37 10.90
N GLU A 171 2.18 -17.16 9.79
CA GLU A 171 3.22 -16.13 9.69
C GLU A 171 2.60 -14.78 9.39
N ASP A 172 3.10 -13.73 10.03
CA ASP A 172 2.69 -12.35 9.76
C ASP A 172 2.95 -11.98 8.30
N LEU A 173 1.89 -11.61 7.56
CA LEU A 173 1.97 -11.29 6.13
C LEU A 173 2.99 -10.19 5.81
N THR A 174 3.09 -9.17 6.66
CA THR A 174 4.06 -8.09 6.43
C THR A 174 5.49 -8.62 6.51
N THR A 175 5.76 -9.51 7.47
CA THR A 175 7.06 -10.20 7.61
C THR A 175 7.36 -11.15 6.45
N TYR A 176 6.34 -11.88 5.99
CA TYR A 176 6.47 -12.77 4.83
C TYR A 176 6.83 -11.98 3.56
N LEU A 177 6.11 -10.88 3.30
CA LEU A 177 6.37 -10.04 2.14
C LEU A 177 7.76 -9.39 2.20
N HIS A 178 8.33 -9.08 3.37
CA HIS A 178 9.69 -8.52 3.46
C HIS A 178 10.81 -9.47 2.98
N HIS A 179 10.57 -10.79 2.93
CA HIS A 179 11.57 -11.76 2.51
C HIS A 179 11.82 -11.78 1.00
N PHE A 180 10.93 -11.17 0.19
CA PHE A 180 11.08 -11.16 -1.25
C PHE A 180 11.92 -9.94 -1.71
N PRO A 181 12.93 -10.15 -2.57
CA PRO A 181 13.92 -9.12 -2.91
C PRO A 181 13.34 -7.90 -3.65
N ASN A 182 12.09 -7.98 -4.15
CA ASN A 182 11.42 -6.92 -4.88
C ASN A 182 10.32 -6.19 -4.05
N THR A 183 10.04 -6.63 -2.82
CA THR A 183 9.08 -6.06 -1.86
C THR A 183 9.77 -5.41 -0.64
N GLN A 184 11.09 -5.21 -0.71
CA GLN A 184 11.84 -4.60 0.38
C GLN A 184 11.37 -3.15 0.63
N LEU A 185 10.84 -2.96 1.83
CA LEU A 185 10.25 -1.75 2.37
C LEU A 185 11.28 -0.73 2.85
#